data_AF-A0A3D4UYR5-F1
#
_entry.id   AF-A0A3D4UYR5-F1
#
_cell.length_a   1.000
_cell.length_b   1.000
_cell.length_c   1.000
_cell.angle_alpha   90.00
_cell.angle_beta   90.00
_cell.angle_gamma   90.00
#
_symmetry.space_group_name_H-M   'P 1'
#
loop_
_entity.id
_entity.type
_entity.pdbx_description
1 polymer ?
#
loop_
_entity_poly.entity_id
_entity_poly.type
_entity_poly.pdbx_seq_one_letter_code
_entity_poly.pdbx_strand_id
1 'polypeptide(L)'
;MENSLKKYFTWILSFIFVAAGTLKIFSPDNTGDILIFIFEIDYQTSLLIVYSIATIEIVLGISLYIKFKERLTKSLILFSCTLFLVIALIGYLDNWSLTCGCFGRFSFGRFDELMIFRNLLLVLMALSIRFEMRNFKNLVQKEPIANNNK
;
A
#
# COMPACT_ATOMS: atom_id res chain seq x y z
N MET A 1 18.45 9.63 -15.94
CA MET A 1 17.31 10.42 -15.48
C MET A 1 16.48 9.57 -14.54
N GLU A 2 16.54 9.85 -13.24
CA GLU A 2 15.57 9.32 -12.28
C GLU A 2 14.19 9.80 -12.75
N ASN A 3 13.27 8.88 -13.03
CA ASN A 3 11.98 9.21 -13.65
C ASN A 3 11.22 10.14 -12.68
N SER A 4 10.97 11.41 -13.06
CA SER A 4 10.37 12.42 -12.16
C SER A 4 9.09 11.91 -11.50
N LEU A 5 8.27 11.16 -12.25
CA LEU A 5 7.07 10.49 -11.79
C LEU A 5 7.31 9.54 -10.60
N LYS A 6 8.39 8.75 -10.62
CA LYS A 6 8.71 7.82 -9.52
C LYS A 6 9.03 8.57 -8.24
N LYS A 7 9.77 9.68 -8.34
CA LYS A 7 10.07 10.52 -7.19
C LYS A 7 8.79 11.06 -6.56
N TYR A 8 7.85 11.56 -7.38
CA TYR A 8 6.55 12.02 -6.89
C TYR A 8 5.75 10.87 -6.26
N PHE A 9 5.68 9.71 -6.89
CA PHE A 9 4.95 8.56 -6.33
C PHE A 9 5.55 8.06 -5.02
N THR A 10 6.88 8.03 -4.90
CA THR A 10 7.57 7.72 -3.65
C THR A 10 7.16 8.70 -2.55
N TRP A 11 7.18 10.00 -2.83
CA TRP A 11 6.82 11.02 -1.84
C TRP A 11 5.35 10.93 -1.41
N ILE A 12 4.44 10.77 -2.38
CA ILE A 12 3.01 10.60 -2.11
C ILE A 12 2.76 9.34 -1.28
N LEU A 13 3.32 8.19 -1.65
CA LEU A 13 3.15 6.95 -0.89
C LEU A 13 3.75 7.04 0.51
N SER A 14 4.94 7.63 0.64
CA SER A 14 5.55 7.88 1.95
C SER A 14 4.63 8.70 2.85
N PHE A 15 4.10 9.81 2.33
CA PHE A 15 3.17 10.66 3.07
C PHE A 15 1.89 9.91 3.45
N ILE A 16 1.30 9.17 2.51
CA ILE A 16 0.06 8.42 2.74
C ILE A 16 0.25 7.37 3.84
N PHE A 17 1.36 6.61 3.83
CA PHE A 17 1.62 5.61 4.86
C PHE A 17 1.81 6.22 6.25
N VAL A 18 2.56 7.33 6.34
CA VAL A 18 2.73 8.04 7.62
C VAL A 18 1.40 8.62 8.11
N ALA A 19 0.63 9.26 7.22
CA ALA A 19 -0.66 9.85 7.56
C ALA A 19 -1.68 8.76 7.97
N ALA A 20 -1.76 7.66 7.23
CA ALA A 20 -2.64 6.53 7.52
C ALA A 20 -2.33 5.91 8.89
N GLY A 21 -1.06 5.62 9.19
CA GLY A 21 -0.67 5.08 10.48
C GLY A 21 -0.94 6.06 11.62
N THR A 22 -0.65 7.35 11.41
CA THR A 22 -0.96 8.40 12.40
C THR A 22 -2.45 8.46 12.71
N LEU A 23 -3.31 8.41 11.68
CA LEU A 23 -4.77 8.41 11.85
C LEU A 23 -5.27 7.18 12.61
N LYS A 24 -4.67 6.00 12.40
CA LYS A 24 -5.00 4.77 13.15
C LYS A 24 -4.62 4.87 14.63
N ILE A 25 -3.56 5.61 14.98
CA ILE A 25 -3.20 5.86 16.38
C ILE A 25 -4.26 6.75 17.06
N PHE A 26 -4.75 7.79 16.36
CA PHE A 26 -5.74 8.72 16.92
C PHE A 26 -7.19 8.19 16.88
N SER A 27 -7.49 7.22 16.03
CA SER A 27 -8.84 6.64 15.90
C SER A 27 -8.74 5.15 15.60
N PRO A 28 -8.34 4.33 16.60
CA PRO A 28 -8.12 2.91 16.40
C PRO A 28 -9.43 2.12 16.23
N ASP A 29 -10.54 2.65 16.76
CA ASP A 29 -11.83 1.95 16.85
C ASP A 29 -12.30 1.41 15.49
N ASN A 30 -12.23 2.21 14.41
CA ASN A 30 -12.72 1.79 13.10
C ASN A 30 -11.98 0.56 12.53
N THR A 31 -10.66 0.51 12.66
CA THR A 31 -9.87 -0.66 12.23
C THR A 31 -10.05 -1.82 13.21
N GLY A 32 -10.19 -1.50 14.50
CA GLY A 32 -10.38 -2.47 15.55
C GLY A 32 -11.70 -3.24 15.43
N ASP A 33 -12.79 -2.55 15.10
CA ASP A 33 -14.11 -3.15 14.91
C ASP A 33 -14.13 -4.16 13.77
N ILE A 34 -13.41 -3.87 12.68
CA ILE A 34 -13.25 -4.83 11.57
C ILE A 34 -12.46 -6.05 12.00
N LEU A 35 -11.36 -5.84 12.74
CA LEU A 35 -10.54 -6.95 13.21
C LEU A 35 -11.35 -7.87 14.13
N ILE A 36 -12.18 -7.30 15.01
CA ILE A 36 -13.10 -8.05 15.87
C ILE A 36 -14.14 -8.77 15.02
N PHE A 37 -14.72 -8.10 14.02
CA PHE A 37 -15.75 -8.69 13.15
C PHE A 37 -15.22 -9.84 12.28
N ILE A 38 -14.03 -9.71 11.70
CA ILE A 38 -13.46 -10.70 10.77
C ILE A 38 -12.78 -11.85 11.52
N PHE A 39 -12.02 -11.55 12.57
CA PHE A 39 -11.18 -12.53 13.25
C PHE A 39 -11.76 -13.02 14.58
N GLU A 40 -12.93 -12.51 15.00
CA GLU A 40 -13.60 -12.85 16.26
C GLU A 40 -12.68 -12.73 17.49
N ILE A 41 -11.76 -11.77 17.44
CA ILE A 41 -10.80 -11.52 18.53
C ILE A 41 -11.38 -10.55 19.57
N ASP A 42 -10.82 -10.57 20.77
CA ASP A 42 -11.19 -9.63 21.82
C ASP A 42 -10.71 -8.20 21.52
N TYR A 43 -11.35 -7.22 22.16
CA TYR A 43 -11.08 -5.80 21.96
C TYR A 43 -9.64 -5.40 22.30
N GLN A 44 -9.04 -5.97 23.35
CA GLN A 44 -7.67 -5.60 23.75
C GLN A 44 -6.65 -6.11 22.72
N THR A 45 -6.81 -7.35 22.26
CA THR A 45 -5.98 -7.91 21.19
C THR A 45 -6.16 -7.11 19.89
N SER A 46 -7.39 -6.73 19.55
CA SER A 46 -7.67 -5.90 18.39
C SER A 46 -6.93 -4.56 18.44
N LEU A 47 -7.01 -3.84 19.57
CA LEU A 47 -6.28 -2.59 19.76
C LEU A 47 -4.76 -2.77 19.59
N LEU A 48 -4.19 -3.82 20.18
CA LEU A 48 -2.76 -4.11 20.08
C LEU A 48 -2.34 -4.35 18.62
N ILE A 49 -3.17 -5.05 17.84
CA ILE A 49 -2.94 -5.26 16.41
C ILE A 49 -3.04 -3.94 15.66
N VAL A 50 -4.05 -3.11 15.92
CA VAL A 50 -4.21 -1.80 15.26
C VAL A 50 -3.00 -0.90 15.49
N TYR A 51 -2.52 -0.79 16.73
CA TYR A 51 -1.32 0.01 17.03
C TYR A 51 -0.05 -0.56 16.39
N SER A 52 0.05 -1.89 16.30
CA SER A 52 1.16 -2.56 15.62
C SER A 52 1.15 -2.27 14.11
N ILE A 53 -0.02 -2.38 13.47
CA ILE A 53 -0.21 -2.04 12.05
C ILE A 53 0.13 -0.57 11.81
N ALA A 54 -0.38 0.33 12.64
CA ALA A 54 -0.12 1.76 12.53
C ALA A 54 1.37 2.10 12.63
N THR A 55 2.08 1.46 13.56
CA THR A 55 3.53 1.61 13.73
C THR A 55 4.28 1.11 12.49
N ILE A 56 3.89 -0.05 11.96
CA ILE A 56 4.49 -0.62 10.74
C ILE A 56 4.28 0.33 9.55
N GLU A 57 3.08 0.89 9.39
CA GLU A 57 2.79 1.84 8.30
C GLU A 57 3.67 3.09 8.38
N ILE A 58 3.81 3.69 9.58
CA ILE A 58 4.67 4.86 9.78
C ILE A 58 6.13 4.52 9.46
N VAL A 59 6.63 3.39 9.96
CA VAL A 59 8.02 2.94 9.71
C VAL A 59 8.25 2.68 8.22
N LEU A 60 7.29 2.07 7.52
CA LEU A 60 7.37 1.86 6.06
C LEU A 60 7.37 3.17 5.29
N GLY A 61 6.51 4.13 5.66
CA GLY A 61 6.44 5.45 5.02
C GLY A 61 7.74 6.23 5.17
N ILE A 62 8.31 6.27 6.38
CA ILE A 62 9.61 6.89 6.67
C ILE A 62 10.74 6.16 5.93
N SER A 63 10.77 4.82 6.01
CA SER A 63 11.80 3.99 5.34
C SER A 63 11.80 4.20 3.83
N LEU A 64 10.62 4.36 3.23
CA LEU A 64 10.48 4.64 1.80
C LEU A 64 11.04 6.03 1.45
N TYR A 65 10.83 7.03 2.31
CA TYR A 65 11.31 8.39 2.11
C TYR A 65 12.84 8.48 2.18
N ILE A 66 13.45 7.88 3.21
CA ILE A 66 14.91 7.86 3.39
C ILE A 66 15.62 6.80 2.54
N LYS A 67 14.87 6.04 1.72
CA LYS A 67 15.37 4.93 0.89
C LYS A 67 16.08 3.81 1.69
N PHE A 68 15.72 3.60 2.96
CA PHE A 68 16.29 2.53 3.78
C PHE A 68 15.79 1.16 3.31
N LYS A 69 16.72 0.23 3.05
CA LYS A 69 16.43 -1.12 2.52
C LYS A 69 15.39 -1.10 1.39
N GLU A 70 15.59 -0.22 0.41
CA GLU A 70 14.61 0.17 -0.61
C GLU A 70 13.84 -1.01 -1.26
N ARG A 71 14.53 -2.10 -1.62
CA ARG A 71 13.90 -3.28 -2.23
C ARG A 71 12.90 -3.98 -1.29
N LEU A 72 13.25 -4.10 0.00
CA LEU A 72 12.36 -4.69 1.01
C LEU A 72 11.18 -3.76 1.27
N THR A 73 11.44 -2.48 1.51
CA THR A 73 10.42 -1.47 1.79
C THR A 73 9.39 -1.36 0.68
N LYS A 74 9.82 -1.27 -0.59
CA LYS A 74 8.91 -1.28 -1.74
C LYS A 74 8.07 -2.56 -1.85
N SER A 75 8.64 -3.71 -1.47
CA SER A 75 7.93 -4.99 -1.52
C SER A 75 6.86 -5.06 -0.43
N LEU A 76 7.17 -4.60 0.79
CA LEU A 76 6.22 -4.52 1.90
C LEU A 76 5.11 -3.51 1.64
N ILE A 77 5.42 -2.36 1.07
CA ILE A 77 4.41 -1.36 0.67
C ILE A 77 3.48 -1.92 -0.40
N LEU A 78 4.01 -2.57 -1.43
CA LEU A 78 3.17 -3.22 -2.44
C LEU A 78 2.27 -4.29 -1.80
N PHE A 79 2.83 -5.12 -0.94
CA PHE A 79 2.06 -6.14 -0.23
C PHE A 79 0.91 -5.52 0.60
N SER A 80 1.20 -4.46 1.36
CA SER A 80 0.20 -3.75 2.16
C SER A 80 -0.88 -3.10 1.30
N CYS A 81 -0.53 -2.41 0.20
CA CYS A 81 -1.50 -1.84 -0.73
C CYS A 81 -2.41 -2.92 -1.35
N THR A 82 -1.83 -4.06 -1.76
CA THR A 82 -2.58 -5.17 -2.32
C THR A 82 -3.52 -5.79 -1.29
N LEU A 83 -3.04 -5.99 -0.05
CA LEU A 83 -3.87 -6.50 1.04
C LEU A 83 -5.08 -5.58 1.29
N PHE A 84 -4.87 -4.26 1.36
CA PHE A 84 -5.95 -3.31 1.52
C PHE A 84 -6.93 -3.27 0.34
N LEU A 85 -6.44 -3.45 -0.89
CA LEU A 85 -7.31 -3.59 -2.05
C LEU A 85 -8.17 -4.86 -1.98
N VAL A 86 -7.60 -5.98 -1.54
CA VAL A 86 -8.35 -7.24 -1.38
C VAL A 86 -9.41 -7.09 -0.30
N ILE A 87 -9.07 -6.53 0.86
CA ILE A 87 -10.05 -6.25 1.93
C ILE A 87 -11.14 -5.30 1.41
N ALA A 88 -10.78 -4.28 0.63
CA ALA A 88 -11.73 -3.37 0.01
C ALA A 88 -12.70 -4.07 -0.96
N LEU A 89 -12.20 -4.99 -1.78
CA LEU A 89 -13.03 -5.75 -2.72
C LEU A 89 -13.98 -6.70 -1.98
N ILE A 90 -13.48 -7.41 -0.97
CA ILE A 90 -14.32 -8.33 -0.16
C ILE A 90 -15.42 -7.53 0.54
N GLY A 91 -15.09 -6.46 1.24
CA GLY A 91 -16.08 -5.65 1.95
C GLY A 91 -17.10 -4.99 1.02
N TYR A 92 -16.72 -4.67 -0.22
CA TYR A 92 -17.65 -4.19 -1.25
C TYR A 92 -18.61 -5.29 -1.72
N LEU A 93 -18.09 -6.48 -2.04
CA LEU A 93 -18.90 -7.60 -2.52
C LEU A 93 -19.88 -8.11 -1.46
N ASP A 94 -19.44 -8.15 -0.19
CA ASP A 94 -20.25 -8.60 0.94
C ASP A 94 -21.09 -7.48 1.57
N ASN A 95 -21.09 -6.27 1.00
CA ASN A 95 -21.85 -5.11 1.46
C ASN A 95 -21.64 -4.80 2.96
N TRP A 96 -20.40 -4.88 3.44
CA TRP A 96 -20.09 -4.59 4.84
C TRP A 96 -20.50 -3.16 5.20
N SER A 97 -21.18 -3.03 6.34
CA SER A 97 -21.61 -1.74 6.89
C SER A 97 -20.47 -0.97 7.58
N LEU A 98 -19.36 -1.65 7.88
CA LEU A 98 -18.15 -1.09 8.47
C LEU A 98 -17.22 -0.54 7.38
N THR A 99 -16.30 0.38 7.71
CA THR A 99 -15.32 0.94 6.74
C THR A 99 -13.93 0.45 7.08
N CYS A 100 -13.03 0.21 6.10
CA CYS A 100 -11.70 -0.41 6.30
C CYS A 100 -10.80 0.25 7.37
N GLY A 101 -11.18 1.41 7.92
CA GLY A 101 -10.43 2.14 8.94
C GLY A 101 -9.07 2.63 8.46
N CYS A 102 -8.73 2.43 7.18
CA CYS A 102 -7.40 2.68 6.65
C CYS A 102 -6.96 4.15 6.82
N PHE A 103 -7.92 5.08 6.89
CA PHE A 103 -7.73 6.52 7.19
C PHE A 103 -8.48 6.96 8.47
N GLY A 104 -8.72 6.06 9.42
CA GLY A 104 -9.49 6.35 10.63
C GLY A 104 -10.91 6.85 10.29
N ARG A 105 -11.34 7.92 10.97
CA ARG A 105 -12.67 8.54 10.75
C ARG A 105 -12.82 9.23 9.40
N PHE A 106 -11.74 9.57 8.69
CA PHE A 106 -11.83 10.27 7.40
C PHE A 106 -12.35 9.42 6.24
N SER A 107 -12.44 8.10 6.42
CA SER A 107 -13.13 7.20 5.51
C SER A 107 -14.58 7.03 5.97
N PHE A 108 -15.39 8.10 5.91
CA PHE A 108 -16.84 8.03 6.17
C PHE A 108 -17.53 7.35 4.98
N GLY A 109 -18.32 6.30 5.17
CA GLY A 109 -19.10 5.66 4.08
C GLY A 109 -19.34 4.17 4.28
N ARG A 110 -19.75 3.45 3.23
CA ARG A 110 -19.65 1.99 3.15
C ARG A 110 -18.39 1.64 2.35
N PHE A 111 -18.11 0.36 2.17
CA PHE A 111 -17.20 -0.04 1.11
C PHE A 111 -17.81 0.40 -0.23
N ASP A 112 -17.34 1.53 -0.77
CA ASP A 112 -17.85 2.15 -1.99
C ASP A 112 -16.84 2.05 -3.14
N GLU A 113 -17.29 2.25 -4.38
CA GLU A 113 -16.46 2.22 -5.59
C GLU A 113 -15.24 3.16 -5.50
N LEU A 114 -15.41 4.33 -4.86
CA LEU A 114 -14.32 5.29 -4.64
C LEU A 114 -13.19 4.69 -3.80
N MET A 115 -13.52 3.85 -2.82
CA MET A 115 -12.53 3.23 -1.96
C MET A 115 -11.73 2.16 -2.72
N ILE A 116 -12.39 1.39 -3.57
CA ILE A 116 -11.73 0.44 -4.47
C ILE A 116 -10.80 1.20 -5.43
N PHE A 117 -11.30 2.26 -6.05
CA PHE A 117 -10.50 3.10 -6.96
C PHE A 117 -9.25 3.67 -6.29
N ARG A 118 -9.40 4.22 -5.08
CA ARG A 118 -8.26 4.72 -4.28
C ARG A 118 -7.23 3.62 -4.02
N ASN A 119 -7.65 2.45 -3.53
CA ASN A 119 -6.74 1.35 -3.23
C ASN A 119 -6.06 0.80 -4.50
N LEU A 120 -6.79 0.74 -5.62
CA LEU A 120 -6.24 0.37 -6.92
C LEU A 120 -5.15 1.36 -7.36
N LEU A 121 -5.40 2.66 -7.22
CA LEU A 121 -4.43 3.71 -7.54
C LEU A 121 -3.16 3.56 -6.68
N LEU A 122 -3.29 3.27 -5.37
CA LEU A 122 -2.15 3.02 -4.49
C LEU A 122 -1.32 1.81 -4.92
N VAL A 123 -1.98 0.72 -5.36
CA VAL A 123 -1.30 -0.46 -5.91
C VAL A 123 -0.54 -0.10 -7.19
N LEU A 124 -1.15 0.65 -8.11
CA LEU A 124 -0.51 1.08 -9.35
C LEU A 124 0.72 1.97 -9.09
N MET A 125 0.63 2.89 -8.12
CA MET A 125 1.77 3.70 -7.68
C MET A 125 2.88 2.82 -7.09
N ALA A 126 2.53 1.85 -6.24
CA ALA A 126 3.48 0.92 -5.62
C ALA A 126 4.18 0.04 -6.67
N LEU A 127 3.44 -0.46 -7.67
CA LEU A 127 4.01 -1.19 -8.80
C LEU A 127 4.97 -0.32 -9.61
N SER A 128 4.58 0.93 -9.89
CA SER A 128 5.38 1.88 -10.67
C SER A 128 6.75 2.19 -10.03
N ILE A 129 6.80 2.29 -8.70
CA ILE A 129 8.07 2.50 -7.97
C ILE A 129 8.90 1.22 -7.84
N ARG A 130 8.27 0.04 -7.86
CA ARG A 130 8.94 -1.27 -7.78
C ARG A 130 9.55 -1.70 -9.11
N PHE A 131 8.83 -1.53 -10.21
CA PHE A 131 9.33 -1.86 -11.54
C PHE A 131 10.35 -0.81 -12.01
N GLU A 132 11.63 -1.06 -11.77
CA GLU A 132 12.70 -0.36 -12.48
C GLU A 132 12.65 -0.74 -13.97
N MET A 133 12.43 0.25 -14.85
CA MET A 133 12.54 0.13 -16.31
C MET A 133 13.92 -0.39 -16.81
N ARG A 134 14.83 -0.82 -15.92
CA ARG A 134 16.12 -1.40 -16.26
C ARG A 134 15.98 -2.72 -17.04
N ASN A 135 14.91 -3.48 -16.84
CA ASN A 135 14.72 -4.74 -17.56
C ASN A 135 14.42 -4.57 -19.06
N PHE A 136 13.86 -3.43 -19.48
CA PHE A 136 13.58 -3.21 -20.92
C PHE A 136 14.87 -2.95 -21.71
N LYS A 137 15.85 -2.24 -21.15
CA LYS A 137 17.13 -2.01 -21.85
C LYS A 137 17.92 -3.30 -22.02
N ASN A 138 17.90 -4.21 -21.03
CA ASN A 138 18.60 -5.49 -21.12
C ASN A 138 17.93 -6.50 -22.06
N LEU A 139 16.62 -6.35 -22.33
CA LEU A 139 15.91 -7.15 -23.33
C LEU A 139 16.16 -6.63 -24.75
N VAL A 140 16.27 -5.31 -24.94
CA VAL A 140 16.57 -4.70 -26.25
C VAL A 140 18.07 -4.80 -26.62
N GLN A 141 18.99 -4.77 -25.64
CA GLN A 141 20.43 -4.96 -25.91
C GLN A 141 20.86 -6.43 -26.12
N LYS A 142 19.95 -7.40 -25.96
CA LYS A 142 20.23 -8.81 -26.22
C LYS A 142 20.12 -9.23 -27.69
N GLU A 143 19.96 -8.27 -28.61
CA GLU A 143 20.29 -8.47 -30.02
C GLU A 143 21.61 -7.78 -30.38
N PRO A 144 22.78 -8.35 -30.07
CA PRO A 144 23.98 -8.07 -30.82
C PRO A 144 24.01 -9.00 -32.02
N ILE A 145 23.76 -8.42 -33.21
CA ILE A 145 24.58 -8.69 -34.38
C ILE A 145 24.61 -10.19 -34.77
N ALA A 146 23.56 -10.65 -35.45
CA ALA A 146 23.75 -11.67 -36.47
C ALA A 146 24.49 -11.02 -37.66
N ASN A 147 25.79 -10.70 -37.46
CA ASN A 147 26.66 -10.36 -38.58
C ASN A 147 26.83 -11.62 -39.40
N ASN A 148 26.26 -11.59 -40.60
CA ASN A 148 27.00 -11.78 -41.84
C ASN A 148 28.46 -12.21 -41.62
N ASN A 149 28.69 -13.52 -41.66
CA ASN A 149 29.99 -14.06 -42.00
C ASN A 149 29.79 -15.07 -43.14
N LYS A 150 30.13 -14.58 -44.34
CA LYS A 150 30.54 -15.28 -45.56
C LYS A 150 29.53 -16.17 -46.28
#